data_AF-A0A8J7QRJ2-F1
#
_entry.id   AF-A0A8J7QRJ2-F1
#
_cell.length_a   1.000
_cell.length_b   1.000
_cell.length_c   1.000
_cell.angle_alpha   90.00
_cell.angle_beta   90.00
_cell.angle_gamma   90.00
#
_symmetry.space_group_name_H-M   'P 1'
#
loop_
_entity.id
_entity.type
_entity.pdbx_description
1 polymer ?
#
loop_
_entity_poly.entity_id
_entity_poly.type
_entity_poly.pdbx_seq_one_letter_code
_entity_poly.pdbx_strand_id
1 'polypeptide(L)'
;MPNVDDFTTRPVVMGKNYAITSGHYLATLAGTSVVEKGGNAIDASACMAFCLAVLEPHLNSMGGEVPILLYSKKEERVVAVSGQGYAPKAATVEKFEELGIDLIPGDGLLAATVPSVVGTWIKVLEEYGKLRFSDILKPAISLAEEGFPAYAGLTSVLESNAGRFLNEWRSTAKVFLPNGKVPEEGQLVRQSDLAKVLRALSEADKSASSRSDGLCKARDLFYEGWIADRIVDFARNNEFMDASGKRNRGLIDSDDLAEYEARFEEPLSVDWIDVDVYKCPTWTQGPVFLQMLRILENFDLKSLGHNTADYVHLLVETVKLAFSDRERYYGDPDFDDVPIRRLLSKEYGKQRGELIDMSKASSEPAFGAASIGGAANDGDTTHLDAADKEGNVVSATQSGGWIQSSPIVDGLGFPLGTRMQMFYLDKKRNNCLRPRKRPRTTLTPSIATRGKRPYLAFGTPGGDT
;
A
#
# COMPACT_ATOMS: atom_id res chain seq x y z
N MET A 1 -12.37 41.54 -11.10
CA MET A 1 -12.37 40.63 -9.94
C MET A 1 -11.74 39.33 -10.41
N PRO A 2 -10.81 38.71 -9.66
CA PRO A 2 -10.35 37.37 -9.98
C PRO A 2 -11.58 36.44 -9.98
N ASN A 3 -11.63 35.52 -10.94
CA ASN A 3 -12.76 34.63 -11.14
C ASN A 3 -12.92 33.74 -9.90
N VAL A 4 -14.13 33.69 -9.32
CA VAL A 4 -14.41 32.90 -8.11
C VAL A 4 -14.24 31.39 -8.36
N ASP A 5 -14.14 30.98 -9.63
CA ASP A 5 -13.90 29.62 -10.09
C ASP A 5 -12.44 29.13 -9.92
N ASP A 6 -11.49 29.97 -9.51
CA ASP A 6 -10.06 29.62 -9.38
C ASP A 6 -9.61 29.36 -7.91
N PHE A 7 -10.54 29.20 -6.96
CA PHE A 7 -10.15 28.93 -5.57
C PHE A 7 -9.63 27.50 -5.39
N THR A 8 -8.35 27.36 -5.07
CA THR A 8 -7.76 26.11 -4.60
C THR A 8 -7.45 26.19 -3.10
N THR A 9 -7.63 25.09 -2.36
CA THR A 9 -7.36 25.06 -0.92
C THR A 9 -5.87 25.20 -0.58
N ARG A 10 -4.99 24.88 -1.53
CA ARG A 10 -3.53 25.10 -1.49
C ARG A 10 -3.03 25.54 -2.87
N PRO A 11 -1.93 26.30 -2.96
CA PRO A 11 -1.30 26.59 -4.24
C PRO A 11 -0.69 25.33 -4.86
N VAL A 12 -0.59 25.29 -6.19
CA VAL A 12 0.29 24.34 -6.88
C VAL A 12 1.74 24.72 -6.56
N VAL A 13 2.36 23.97 -5.66
CA VAL A 13 3.76 24.22 -5.24
C VAL A 13 4.68 23.93 -6.42
N MET A 14 5.56 24.89 -6.74
CA MET A 14 6.47 24.81 -7.88
C MET A 14 7.91 24.95 -7.42
N GLY A 15 8.80 24.14 -7.98
CA GLY A 15 10.23 24.14 -7.68
C GLY A 15 11.06 23.68 -8.88
N LYS A 16 12.36 23.99 -8.86
CA LYS A 16 13.30 23.55 -9.91
C LYS A 16 14.07 22.28 -9.54
N ASN A 17 14.18 21.98 -8.25
CA ASN A 17 15.09 20.96 -7.75
C ASN A 17 14.41 19.67 -7.29
N TYR A 18 13.18 19.75 -6.80
CA TYR A 18 12.40 18.61 -6.34
C TYR A 18 10.94 19.02 -6.14
N ALA A 19 10.06 18.02 -6.04
CA ALA A 19 8.70 18.14 -5.55
C ALA A 19 8.37 16.89 -4.74
N ILE A 20 7.93 17.07 -3.49
CA ILE A 20 7.69 15.99 -2.53
C ILE A 20 6.27 16.16 -1.96
N THR A 21 5.50 15.08 -1.90
CA THR A 21 4.17 15.05 -1.29
C THR A 21 3.90 13.70 -0.63
N SER A 22 3.12 13.70 0.45
CA SER A 22 2.69 12.48 1.13
C SER A 22 1.44 12.71 1.98
N GLY A 23 0.85 11.63 2.51
CA GLY A 23 -0.31 11.66 3.39
C GLY A 23 -0.15 12.56 4.63
N HIS A 24 1.09 12.71 5.13
CA HIS A 24 1.38 13.49 6.32
C HIS A 24 2.42 14.60 6.07
N TYR A 25 2.17 15.81 6.57
CA TYR A 25 3.07 16.95 6.37
C TYR A 25 4.47 16.72 7.00
N LEU A 26 4.55 16.09 8.18
CA LEU A 26 5.83 15.73 8.80
C LEU A 26 6.66 14.75 7.96
N ALA A 27 6.01 13.80 7.26
CA ALA A 27 6.71 12.91 6.34
C ALA A 27 7.24 13.70 5.13
N THR A 28 6.40 14.57 4.54
CA THR A 28 6.80 15.47 3.44
C THR A 28 8.02 16.33 3.80
N LEU A 29 8.05 16.89 5.02
CA LEU A 29 9.20 17.65 5.53
C LEU A 29 10.45 16.77 5.71
N ALA A 30 10.29 15.55 6.23
CA ALA A 30 11.40 14.61 6.39
C ALA A 30 12.01 14.21 5.03
N GLY A 31 11.18 13.85 4.05
CA GLY A 31 11.61 13.57 2.68
C GLY A 31 12.32 14.75 2.03
N THR A 32 11.78 15.96 2.19
CA THR A 32 12.42 17.20 1.73
C THR A 32 13.82 17.36 2.33
N SER A 33 13.96 17.18 3.65
CA SER A 33 15.27 17.27 4.32
C SER A 33 16.29 16.25 3.79
N VAL A 34 15.83 15.06 3.40
CA VAL A 34 16.69 14.02 2.81
C VAL A 34 17.22 14.44 1.43
N VAL A 35 16.37 14.99 0.56
CA VAL A 35 16.83 15.51 -0.74
C VAL A 35 17.82 16.66 -0.56
N GLU A 36 17.55 17.56 0.38
CA GLU A 36 18.43 18.71 0.66
C GLU A 36 19.81 18.31 1.20
N LYS A 37 19.91 17.14 1.84
CA LYS A 37 21.17 16.55 2.31
C LYS A 37 21.90 15.73 1.24
N GLY A 38 21.46 15.80 -0.01
CA GLY A 38 22.10 15.13 -1.14
C GLY A 38 21.50 13.78 -1.52
N GLY A 39 20.37 13.39 -0.92
CA GLY A 39 19.57 12.26 -1.39
C GLY A 39 18.84 12.57 -2.69
N ASN A 40 18.30 11.53 -3.31
CA ASN A 40 17.44 11.63 -4.50
C ASN A 40 15.97 11.35 -4.16
N ALA A 41 15.09 11.33 -5.16
CA ALA A 41 13.66 11.06 -4.97
C ALA A 41 13.38 9.70 -4.32
N ILE A 42 14.25 8.70 -4.55
CA ILE A 42 14.14 7.37 -3.98
C ILE A 42 14.48 7.40 -2.48
N ASP A 43 15.59 8.04 -2.11
CA ASP A 43 15.99 8.21 -0.70
C ASP A 43 14.89 8.96 0.09
N ALA A 44 14.33 10.01 -0.51
CA ALA A 44 13.25 10.79 0.07
C ALA A 44 11.96 9.96 0.24
N SER A 45 11.61 9.15 -0.77
CA SER A 45 10.43 8.30 -0.74
C SER A 45 10.53 7.23 0.34
N ALA A 46 11.68 6.56 0.46
CA ALA A 46 11.93 5.62 1.54
C ALA A 46 11.82 6.31 2.92
N CYS A 47 12.43 7.49 3.08
CA CYS A 47 12.34 8.26 4.32
C CYS A 47 10.88 8.59 4.69
N MET A 48 10.10 9.08 3.72
CA MET A 48 8.67 9.35 3.90
C MET A 48 7.93 8.08 4.32
N ALA A 49 8.17 6.96 3.67
CA ALA A 49 7.50 5.70 3.96
C ALA A 49 7.70 5.21 5.40
N PHE A 50 8.93 5.29 5.93
CA PHE A 50 9.21 4.96 7.33
C PHE A 50 8.64 6.00 8.30
N CYS A 51 8.60 7.29 7.93
CA CYS A 51 7.93 8.31 8.74
C CYS A 51 6.42 8.08 8.78
N LEU A 52 5.78 7.74 7.66
CA LEU A 52 4.35 7.44 7.60
C LEU A 52 4.00 6.23 8.45
N ALA A 53 4.84 5.18 8.46
CA ALA A 53 4.68 4.04 9.36
C ALA A 53 4.68 4.41 10.85
N VAL A 54 5.24 5.56 11.22
CA VAL A 54 5.20 6.13 12.59
C VAL A 54 3.99 7.05 12.75
N LEU A 55 3.75 7.94 11.79
CA LEU A 55 2.79 9.04 11.87
C LEU A 55 1.35 8.62 11.63
N GLU A 56 1.14 7.61 10.77
CA GLU A 56 -0.15 7.12 10.32
C GLU A 56 -0.34 5.63 10.66
N PRO A 57 -0.18 5.21 11.94
CA PRO A 57 -0.29 3.80 12.33
C PRO A 57 -1.70 3.22 12.14
N HIS A 58 -2.68 4.10 11.91
CA HIS A 58 -4.06 3.78 11.53
C HIS A 58 -4.25 3.51 10.04
N LEU A 59 -3.23 3.75 9.19
CA LEU A 59 -3.29 3.60 7.73
C LEU A 59 -2.20 2.65 7.19
N ASN A 60 -1.04 2.58 7.85
CA ASN A 60 0.02 1.65 7.49
C ASN A 60 0.97 1.32 8.66
N SER A 61 1.88 0.37 8.44
CA SER A 61 3.08 0.18 9.26
C SER A 61 4.17 -0.62 8.52
N MET A 62 5.28 -0.92 9.20
CA MET A 62 6.31 -1.85 8.67
C MET A 62 5.81 -3.29 8.52
N GLY A 63 4.67 -3.65 9.12
CA GLY A 63 4.02 -4.95 9.00
C GLY A 63 3.17 -5.13 7.73
N GLY A 64 3.06 -4.08 6.90
CA GLY A 64 2.23 -4.05 5.70
C GLY A 64 3.01 -4.21 4.39
N GLU A 65 2.53 -3.52 3.35
CA GLU A 65 2.99 -3.61 1.96
C GLU A 65 3.04 -2.27 1.22
N VAL A 66 3.80 -2.22 0.12
CA VAL A 66 4.01 -1.00 -0.68
C VAL A 66 4.32 -1.31 -2.15
N PRO A 67 3.33 -1.27 -3.05
CA PRO A 67 3.60 -1.19 -4.49
C PRO A 67 4.20 0.16 -4.84
N ILE A 68 5.20 0.14 -5.73
CA ILE A 68 5.92 1.33 -6.18
C ILE A 68 5.95 1.34 -7.70
N LEU A 69 5.72 2.52 -8.29
CA LEU A 69 6.17 2.84 -9.63
C LEU A 69 7.33 3.82 -9.53
N LEU A 70 8.39 3.55 -10.28
CA LEU A 70 9.58 4.38 -10.37
C LEU A 70 9.84 4.71 -11.84
N TYR A 71 9.82 5.98 -12.21
CA TYR A 71 10.53 6.43 -13.40
C TYR A 71 12.01 6.60 -13.04
N SER A 72 12.84 5.74 -13.61
CA SER A 72 14.30 5.78 -13.45
C SER A 72 14.91 6.66 -14.53
N LYS A 73 15.58 7.77 -14.16
CA LYS A 73 16.29 8.56 -15.16
C LYS A 73 17.46 7.78 -15.77
N LYS A 74 18.12 6.95 -14.97
CA LYS A 74 19.23 6.07 -15.39
C LYS A 74 18.82 5.17 -16.55
N GLU A 75 17.59 4.67 -16.52
CA GLU A 75 17.08 3.71 -17.52
C GLU A 75 16.11 4.33 -18.54
N GLU A 76 15.69 5.58 -18.31
CA GLU A 76 14.70 6.30 -19.12
C GLU A 76 13.38 5.53 -19.33
N ARG A 77 12.93 4.84 -18.29
CA ARG A 77 11.70 4.04 -18.29
C ARG A 77 11.04 3.99 -16.91
N VAL A 78 9.76 3.62 -16.92
CA VAL A 78 9.01 3.28 -15.71
C VAL A 78 9.24 1.81 -15.36
N VAL A 79 9.42 1.54 -14.06
CA VAL A 79 9.60 0.20 -13.48
C VAL A 79 8.55 0.04 -12.38
N ALA A 80 7.93 -1.15 -12.31
CA ALA A 80 7.10 -1.52 -11.16
C ALA A 80 7.94 -2.28 -10.14
N VAL A 81 7.68 -2.04 -8.85
CA VAL A 81 8.28 -2.82 -7.76
C VAL A 81 7.16 -3.55 -7.03
N SER A 82 7.22 -4.87 -7.05
CA SER A 82 6.34 -5.73 -6.29
C SER A 82 6.75 -5.73 -4.82
N GLY A 83 6.23 -4.77 -4.07
CA GLY A 83 6.30 -4.73 -2.61
C GLY A 83 5.06 -5.29 -1.92
N GLN A 84 4.39 -6.26 -2.52
CA GLN A 84 3.27 -7.00 -1.93
C GLN A 84 3.78 -8.31 -1.32
N GLY A 85 3.56 -8.49 -0.02
CA GLY A 85 3.82 -9.75 0.67
C GLY A 85 2.96 -10.89 0.13
N TYR A 86 3.48 -12.12 0.16
CA TYR A 86 2.74 -13.31 -0.20
C TYR A 86 2.10 -14.01 1.00
N ALA A 87 1.16 -14.91 0.73
CA ALA A 87 0.58 -15.79 1.73
C ALA A 87 1.61 -16.78 2.29
N PRO A 88 1.62 -17.05 3.61
CA PRO A 88 2.47 -18.07 4.24
C PRO A 88 2.35 -19.45 3.60
N LYS A 89 3.37 -20.31 3.76
CA LYS A 89 3.33 -21.72 3.30
C LYS A 89 2.12 -22.47 3.85
N ALA A 90 1.77 -22.21 5.11
CA ALA A 90 0.67 -22.86 5.80
C ALA A 90 -0.72 -22.32 5.41
N ALA A 91 -0.80 -21.22 4.65
CA ALA A 91 -2.07 -20.62 4.23
C ALA A 91 -2.61 -21.32 2.97
N THR A 92 -3.35 -22.40 3.18
CA THR A 92 -4.06 -23.15 2.13
C THR A 92 -5.57 -23.02 2.29
N VAL A 93 -6.35 -23.22 1.23
CA VAL A 93 -7.82 -23.25 1.33
C VAL A 93 -8.28 -24.32 2.32
N GLU A 94 -7.66 -25.51 2.28
CA GLU A 94 -7.93 -26.61 3.21
C GLU A 94 -7.72 -26.19 4.66
N LYS A 95 -6.68 -25.39 4.95
CA LYS A 95 -6.43 -24.91 6.29
C LYS A 95 -7.56 -24.02 6.81
N PHE A 96 -8.10 -23.16 5.96
CA PHE A 96 -9.24 -22.31 6.31
C PHE A 96 -10.55 -23.11 6.43
N GLU A 97 -10.75 -24.12 5.57
CA GLU A 97 -11.86 -25.08 5.68
C GLU A 97 -11.81 -25.85 7.02
N GLU A 98 -10.63 -26.31 7.46
CA GLU A 98 -10.42 -26.97 8.76
C GLU A 98 -10.78 -26.05 9.94
N LEU A 99 -10.47 -24.76 9.82
CA LEU A 99 -10.82 -23.74 10.82
C LEU A 99 -12.32 -23.37 10.76
N GLY A 100 -13.06 -23.88 9.78
CA GLY A 100 -14.45 -23.54 9.51
C GLY A 100 -14.61 -22.05 9.20
N ILE A 101 -13.77 -21.56 8.29
CA ILE A 101 -13.72 -20.17 7.82
C ILE A 101 -14.00 -20.15 6.32
N ASP A 102 -15.11 -19.54 5.92
CA ASP A 102 -15.52 -19.42 4.50
C ASP A 102 -15.07 -18.10 3.85
N LEU A 103 -14.70 -17.11 4.67
CA LEU A 103 -14.11 -15.83 4.26
C LEU A 103 -12.97 -15.49 5.23
N ILE A 104 -11.79 -15.21 4.69
CA ILE A 104 -10.62 -14.83 5.49
C ILE A 104 -10.97 -13.56 6.28
N PRO A 105 -10.79 -13.53 7.63
CA PRO A 105 -11.22 -12.40 8.45
C PRO A 105 -10.48 -11.11 8.06
N GLY A 106 -11.15 -9.97 8.15
CA GLY A 106 -10.56 -8.65 7.85
C GLY A 106 -9.61 -8.11 8.93
N ASP A 107 -9.47 -8.86 10.03
CA ASP A 107 -8.66 -8.56 11.19
C ASP A 107 -8.06 -9.84 11.81
N GLY A 108 -7.27 -9.68 12.86
CA GLY A 108 -6.54 -10.76 13.51
C GLY A 108 -5.28 -11.18 12.75
N LEU A 109 -4.70 -12.30 13.17
CA LEU A 109 -3.38 -12.75 12.69
C LEU A 109 -3.47 -13.66 11.46
N LEU A 110 -4.64 -14.28 11.19
CA LEU A 110 -4.82 -15.20 10.07
C LEU A 110 -4.68 -14.53 8.71
N ALA A 111 -5.03 -13.24 8.62
CA ALA A 111 -5.04 -12.50 7.38
C ALA A 111 -3.65 -11.96 6.97
N ALA A 112 -2.62 -12.24 7.77
CA ALA A 112 -1.30 -11.68 7.57
C ALA A 112 -0.54 -12.34 6.42
N THR A 113 -0.20 -11.52 5.42
CA THR A 113 0.88 -11.81 4.47
C THR A 113 2.23 -11.51 5.10
N VAL A 114 3.31 -11.99 4.47
CA VAL A 114 4.67 -11.62 4.85
C VAL A 114 4.87 -10.10 4.78
N PRO A 115 5.31 -9.41 5.86
CA PRO A 115 5.58 -7.98 5.83
C PRO A 115 6.62 -7.61 4.78
N SER A 116 6.27 -6.71 3.86
CA SER A 116 7.10 -6.42 2.68
C SER A 116 7.71 -5.02 2.66
N VAL A 117 7.23 -4.08 3.47
CA VAL A 117 7.66 -2.67 3.43
C VAL A 117 9.18 -2.52 3.53
N VAL A 118 9.80 -3.17 4.53
CA VAL A 118 11.24 -3.01 4.80
C VAL A 118 12.08 -3.57 3.65
N GLY A 119 11.80 -4.81 3.23
CA GLY A 119 12.54 -5.45 2.13
C GLY A 119 12.36 -4.72 0.80
N THR A 120 11.17 -4.17 0.56
CA THR A 120 10.89 -3.41 -0.67
C THR A 120 11.71 -2.12 -0.74
N TRP A 121 11.69 -1.29 0.32
CA TRP A 121 12.47 -0.06 0.32
C TRP A 121 13.97 -0.34 0.29
N ILE A 122 14.45 -1.37 0.99
CA ILE A 122 15.86 -1.78 0.90
C ILE A 122 16.24 -2.15 -0.54
N LYS A 123 15.40 -2.93 -1.25
CA LYS A 123 15.64 -3.32 -2.65
C LYS A 123 15.72 -2.12 -3.59
N VAL A 124 14.80 -1.17 -3.46
CA VAL A 124 14.80 0.04 -4.31
C VAL A 124 15.98 0.95 -3.97
N LEU A 125 16.32 1.08 -2.68
CA LEU A 125 17.49 1.84 -2.24
C LEU A 125 18.80 1.22 -2.74
N GLU A 126 18.92 -0.10 -2.72
CA GLU A 126 20.10 -0.81 -3.22
C GLU A 126 20.38 -0.41 -4.68
N GLU A 127 19.38 -0.49 -5.55
CA GLU A 127 19.54 -0.21 -6.98
C GLU A 127 19.60 1.29 -7.33
N TYR A 128 18.78 2.13 -6.66
CA TYR A 128 18.55 3.52 -7.07
C TYR A 128 18.83 4.57 -6.00
N GLY A 129 19.03 4.20 -4.74
CA GLY A 129 19.30 5.14 -3.65
C GLY A 129 20.76 5.63 -3.61
N LYS A 130 20.99 6.71 -2.85
CA LYS A 130 22.34 7.30 -2.67
C LYS A 130 22.79 7.29 -1.23
N LEU A 131 21.86 7.48 -0.29
CA LEU A 131 22.21 7.64 1.11
C LEU A 131 22.31 6.29 1.83
N ARG A 132 22.97 6.30 2.99
CA ARG A 132 22.95 5.15 3.90
C ARG A 132 21.55 4.97 4.47
N PHE A 133 21.17 3.73 4.74
CA PHE A 133 19.87 3.44 5.32
C PHE A 133 19.68 4.10 6.68
N SER A 134 20.77 4.18 7.46
CA SER A 134 20.77 4.89 8.74
C SER A 134 20.43 6.37 8.66
N ASP A 135 20.80 7.06 7.57
CA ASP A 135 20.45 8.47 7.35
C ASP A 135 18.97 8.61 6.96
N ILE A 136 18.46 7.66 6.17
CA ILE A 136 17.06 7.59 5.74
C ILE A 136 16.12 7.35 6.91
N LEU A 137 16.50 6.46 7.85
CA LEU A 137 15.69 6.11 9.02
C LEU A 137 15.72 7.17 10.13
N LYS A 138 16.70 8.08 10.12
CA LYS A 138 16.91 9.04 11.22
C LYS A 138 15.65 9.86 11.57
N PRO A 139 14.88 10.40 10.60
CA PRO A 139 13.66 11.15 10.93
C PRO A 139 12.58 10.26 11.56
N ALA A 140 12.37 9.04 11.06
CA ALA A 140 11.39 8.11 11.62
C ALA A 140 11.76 7.70 13.06
N ILE A 141 13.04 7.49 13.35
CA ILE A 141 13.54 7.22 14.71
C ILE A 141 13.19 8.36 15.65
N SER A 142 13.49 9.61 15.27
CA SER A 142 13.19 10.80 16.09
C SER A 142 11.69 10.95 16.32
N LEU A 143 10.86 10.79 15.28
CA LEU A 143 9.40 10.85 15.41
C LEU A 143 8.85 9.77 16.35
N ALA A 144 9.39 8.54 16.31
CA ALA A 144 8.94 7.45 17.17
C ALA A 144 9.40 7.62 18.63
N GLU A 145 10.60 8.14 18.85
CA GLU A 145 11.22 8.28 20.18
C GLU A 145 10.80 9.56 20.91
N GLU A 146 10.93 10.71 20.25
CA GLU A 146 10.63 12.02 20.84
C GLU A 146 9.11 12.27 20.84
N GLY A 147 8.42 11.70 19.85
CA GLY A 147 6.99 11.71 19.66
C GLY A 147 6.50 12.73 18.64
N PHE A 148 5.24 12.59 18.25
CA PHE A 148 4.55 13.51 17.34
C PHE A 148 3.17 13.89 17.93
N PRO A 149 2.64 15.08 17.61
CA PRO A 149 1.32 15.48 18.12
C PRO A 149 0.23 14.59 17.53
N ALA A 150 -0.64 14.05 18.38
CA ALA A 150 -1.87 13.40 17.95
C ALA A 150 -2.74 14.37 17.14
N TYR A 151 -3.46 13.86 16.15
CA TYR A 151 -4.31 14.63 15.25
C TYR A 151 -5.65 13.91 15.05
N ALA A 152 -6.66 14.65 14.61
CA ALA A 152 -8.06 14.20 14.51
C ALA A 152 -8.25 12.82 13.87
N GLY A 153 -7.57 12.55 12.74
CA GLY A 153 -7.67 11.25 12.05
C GLY A 153 -7.21 10.07 12.92
N LEU A 154 -6.05 10.21 13.59
CA LEU A 154 -5.54 9.20 14.49
C LEU A 154 -6.43 9.06 15.74
N THR A 155 -6.79 10.16 16.40
CA THR A 155 -7.59 10.12 17.64
C THR A 155 -8.96 9.50 17.39
N SER A 156 -9.63 9.81 16.27
CA SER A 156 -10.91 9.21 15.89
C SER A 156 -10.85 7.68 15.77
N VAL A 157 -9.79 7.13 15.16
CA VAL A 157 -9.59 5.67 15.07
C VAL A 157 -9.32 5.06 16.45
N LEU A 158 -8.51 5.73 17.28
CA LEU A 158 -8.22 5.28 18.64
C LEU A 158 -9.48 5.24 19.51
N GLU A 159 -10.33 6.27 19.44
CA GLU A 159 -11.61 6.33 20.16
C GLU A 159 -12.54 5.19 19.75
N SER A 160 -12.71 5.01 18.43
CA SER A 160 -13.60 3.99 17.87
C SER A 160 -13.18 2.57 18.25
N ASN A 161 -11.90 2.34 18.53
CA ASN A 161 -11.34 1.02 18.85
C ASN A 161 -10.87 0.87 20.31
N ALA A 162 -11.03 1.88 21.16
CA ALA A 162 -10.46 1.90 22.51
C ALA A 162 -10.91 0.69 23.35
N GLY A 163 -12.19 0.35 23.28
CA GLY A 163 -12.74 -0.82 23.96
C GLY A 163 -12.06 -2.13 23.55
N ARG A 164 -11.78 -2.31 22.25
CA ARG A 164 -11.08 -3.50 21.75
C ARG A 164 -9.62 -3.51 22.19
N PHE A 165 -8.94 -2.38 22.12
CA PHE A 165 -7.54 -2.28 22.53
C PHE A 165 -7.36 -2.57 24.03
N LEU A 166 -8.25 -2.05 24.88
CA LEU A 166 -8.16 -2.26 26.34
C LEU A 166 -8.46 -3.70 26.74
N ASN A 167 -9.41 -4.35 26.07
CA ASN A 167 -9.91 -5.67 26.47
C ASN A 167 -9.20 -6.82 25.78
N GLU A 168 -8.89 -6.68 24.49
CA GLU A 168 -8.39 -7.76 23.62
C GLU A 168 -6.96 -7.50 23.13
N TRP A 169 -6.68 -6.30 22.59
CA TRP A 169 -5.37 -5.97 22.01
C TRP A 169 -4.54 -5.08 22.91
N ARG A 170 -4.20 -5.63 24.08
CA ARG A 170 -3.51 -4.89 25.16
C ARG A 170 -2.14 -4.35 24.76
N SER A 171 -1.44 -5.03 23.85
CA SER A 171 -0.19 -4.55 23.26
C SER A 171 -0.37 -3.23 22.52
N THR A 172 -1.48 -3.08 21.78
CA THR A 172 -1.87 -1.82 21.13
C THR A 172 -2.24 -0.74 22.15
N ALA A 173 -3.04 -1.07 23.17
CA ALA A 173 -3.40 -0.12 24.23
C ALA A 173 -2.18 0.41 24.99
N LYS A 174 -1.17 -0.43 25.24
CA LYS A 174 0.08 -0.02 25.91
C LYS A 174 0.78 1.12 25.17
N VAL A 175 0.70 1.15 23.84
CA VAL A 175 1.34 2.17 22.99
C VAL A 175 0.45 3.40 22.84
N PHE A 176 -0.81 3.20 22.46
CA PHE A 176 -1.67 4.29 22.01
C PHE A 176 -2.71 4.77 23.03
N LEU A 177 -2.91 4.04 24.12
CA LEU A 177 -3.82 4.40 25.21
C LEU A 177 -3.08 4.49 26.55
N PRO A 178 -2.06 5.36 26.69
CA PRO A 178 -1.34 5.50 27.95
C PRO A 178 -2.32 5.87 29.07
N ASN A 179 -2.24 5.16 30.20
CA ASN A 179 -3.19 5.25 31.32
C ASN A 179 -4.64 4.90 30.95
N GLY A 180 -4.83 4.12 29.88
CA GLY A 180 -6.13 3.66 29.41
C GLY A 180 -6.96 4.73 28.69
N LYS A 181 -6.34 5.83 28.23
CA LYS A 181 -7.03 6.96 27.61
C LYS A 181 -6.46 7.26 26.23
N VAL A 182 -7.34 7.66 25.31
CA VAL A 182 -6.96 8.22 24.02
C VAL A 182 -6.21 9.54 24.26
N PRO A 183 -5.08 9.81 23.58
CA PRO A 183 -4.40 11.08 23.67
C PRO A 183 -5.26 12.22 23.11
N GLU A 184 -5.21 13.38 23.76
CA GLU A 184 -5.86 14.59 23.23
C GLU A 184 -5.13 15.08 21.96
N GLU A 185 -5.83 15.73 21.04
CA GLU A 185 -5.17 16.37 19.88
C GLU A 185 -4.07 17.33 20.34
N GLY A 186 -2.90 17.23 19.71
CA GLY A 186 -1.68 17.95 20.10
C GLY A 186 -0.84 17.26 21.18
N GLN A 187 -1.39 16.29 21.92
CA GLN A 187 -0.60 15.50 22.88
C GLN A 187 0.42 14.63 22.14
N LEU A 188 1.65 14.54 22.67
CA LEU A 188 2.69 13.73 22.05
C LEU A 188 2.40 12.22 22.18
N VAL A 189 2.36 11.55 21.04
CA VAL A 189 2.33 10.08 20.90
C VAL A 189 3.76 9.59 20.71
N ARG A 190 4.18 8.60 21.51
CA ARG A 190 5.51 7.98 21.45
C ARG A 190 5.40 6.47 21.23
N GLN A 191 6.29 5.93 20.41
CA GLN A 191 6.31 4.51 20.02
C GLN A 191 7.69 3.91 20.31
N SER A 192 8.00 3.70 21.60
CA SER A 192 9.34 3.31 22.05
C SER A 192 9.84 1.98 21.48
N ASP A 193 8.95 0.99 21.33
CA ASP A 193 9.30 -0.31 20.74
C ASP A 193 9.60 -0.18 19.24
N LEU A 194 8.81 0.64 18.52
CA LEU A 194 9.07 0.93 17.10
C LEU A 194 10.38 1.70 16.91
N ALA A 195 10.66 2.68 17.77
CA ALA A 195 11.94 3.41 17.78
C ALA A 195 13.12 2.46 17.99
N LYS A 196 12.99 1.45 18.88
CA LYS A 196 14.01 0.42 19.10
C LYS A 196 14.26 -0.39 17.83
N VAL A 197 13.22 -0.83 17.12
CA VAL A 197 13.37 -1.56 15.85
C VAL A 197 14.07 -0.70 14.80
N LEU A 198 13.62 0.54 14.59
CA LEU A 198 14.22 1.46 13.61
C LEU A 198 15.69 1.77 13.94
N ARG A 199 16.05 1.93 15.21
CA ARG A 199 17.45 2.07 15.64
C ARG A 199 18.27 0.81 15.36
N ALA A 200 17.74 -0.37 15.64
CA ALA A 200 18.45 -1.62 15.37
C ALA A 200 18.75 -1.79 13.88
N LEU A 201 17.81 -1.44 12.99
CA LEU A 201 18.03 -1.40 11.54
C LEU A 201 19.10 -0.37 11.15
N SER A 202 19.07 0.83 11.74
CA SER A 202 20.08 1.88 11.53
C SER A 202 21.47 1.44 12.00
N GLU A 203 21.56 0.74 13.13
CA GLU A 203 22.81 0.20 13.68
C GLU A 203 23.36 -0.96 12.84
N ALA A 204 22.49 -1.84 12.34
CA ALA A 204 22.86 -2.91 11.41
C ALA A 204 23.50 -2.32 10.14
N ASP A 205 22.89 -1.28 9.55
CA ASP A 205 23.49 -0.54 8.43
C ASP A 205 24.84 0.07 8.79
N LYS A 206 24.93 0.82 9.90
CA LYS A 206 26.19 1.48 10.33
C LYS A 206 27.32 0.50 10.61
N SER A 207 27.01 -0.72 11.02
CA SER A 207 28.00 -1.77 11.30
C SER A 207 28.75 -2.28 10.06
N ALA A 208 28.28 -1.91 8.86
CA ALA A 208 28.94 -2.24 7.60
C ALA A 208 29.81 -1.09 7.10
N SER A 209 30.87 -1.44 6.36
CA SER A 209 31.78 -0.47 5.72
C SER A 209 31.20 0.12 4.43
N SER A 210 30.39 -0.65 3.69
CA SER A 210 29.74 -0.21 2.46
C SER A 210 28.24 0.00 2.64
N ARG A 211 27.63 0.80 1.75
CA ARG A 211 26.18 1.03 1.72
C ARG A 211 25.41 -0.25 1.40
N SER A 212 25.91 -1.04 0.44
CA SER A 212 25.28 -2.29 0.00
C SER A 212 25.25 -3.30 1.16
N ASP A 213 26.39 -3.51 1.81
CA ASP A 213 26.47 -4.45 2.94
C ASP A 213 25.62 -3.98 4.12
N GLY A 214 25.50 -2.67 4.32
CA GLY A 214 24.65 -2.09 5.37
C GLY A 214 23.16 -2.35 5.13
N LEU A 215 22.71 -2.19 3.88
CA LEU A 215 21.36 -2.55 3.45
C LEU A 215 21.09 -4.05 3.62
N CYS A 216 22.03 -4.92 3.23
CA CYS A 216 21.92 -6.37 3.44
C CYS A 216 21.77 -6.71 4.93
N LYS A 217 22.67 -6.20 5.80
CA LYS A 217 22.57 -6.47 7.24
C LYS A 217 21.26 -5.99 7.87
N ALA A 218 20.73 -4.85 7.42
CA ALA A 218 19.45 -4.35 7.90
C ALA A 218 18.28 -5.24 7.43
N ARG A 219 18.33 -5.74 6.19
CA ARG A 219 17.37 -6.73 5.67
C ARG A 219 17.44 -8.03 6.47
N ASP A 220 18.63 -8.58 6.65
CA ASP A 220 18.85 -9.85 7.37
C ASP A 220 18.34 -9.73 8.81
N LEU A 221 18.57 -8.58 9.47
CA LEU A 221 18.03 -8.34 10.81
C LEU A 221 16.50 -8.40 10.86
N PHE A 222 15.82 -7.91 9.82
CA PHE A 222 14.36 -7.88 9.74
C PHE A 222 13.76 -9.26 9.38
N TYR A 223 14.34 -9.96 8.41
CA TYR A 223 13.77 -11.19 7.84
C TYR A 223 14.34 -12.49 8.42
N GLU A 224 15.52 -12.44 9.04
CA GLU A 224 16.24 -13.62 9.57
C GLU A 224 16.79 -13.39 10.99
N GLY A 225 16.70 -12.17 11.52
CA GLY A 225 17.16 -11.80 12.85
C GLY A 225 16.08 -11.83 13.92
N TRP A 226 16.37 -11.19 15.06
CA TRP A 226 15.47 -11.17 16.22
C TRP A 226 14.11 -10.53 15.94
N ILE A 227 13.98 -9.69 14.91
CA ILE A 227 12.70 -9.12 14.49
C ILE A 227 11.83 -10.22 13.88
N ALA A 228 12.39 -11.04 12.99
CA ALA A 228 11.71 -12.18 12.38
C ALA A 228 11.30 -13.21 13.45
N ASP A 229 12.24 -13.56 14.35
CA ASP A 229 11.96 -14.46 15.46
C ASP A 229 10.76 -13.97 16.29
N ARG A 230 10.69 -12.66 16.54
CA ARG A 230 9.61 -12.08 17.33
C ARG A 230 8.26 -12.06 16.59
N ILE A 231 8.27 -11.85 15.27
CA ILE A 231 7.06 -11.97 14.43
C ILE A 231 6.52 -13.40 14.51
N VAL A 232 7.38 -14.40 14.31
CA VAL A 232 7.00 -15.82 14.30
C VAL A 232 6.53 -16.27 15.67
N ASP A 233 7.25 -15.92 16.73
CA ASP A 233 6.86 -16.21 18.11
C ASP A 233 5.49 -15.62 18.44
N PHE A 234 5.25 -14.35 18.06
CA PHE A 234 3.98 -13.70 18.29
C PHE A 234 2.83 -14.37 17.53
N ALA A 235 3.04 -14.65 16.24
CA ALA A 235 2.07 -15.32 15.38
C ALA A 235 1.70 -16.73 15.89
N ARG A 236 2.70 -17.49 16.36
CA ARG A 236 2.55 -18.87 16.81
C ARG A 236 1.97 -18.98 18.22
N ASN A 237 2.29 -18.06 19.13
CA ASN A 237 2.00 -18.23 20.55
C ASN A 237 0.83 -17.37 21.07
N ASN A 238 0.21 -16.55 20.21
CA ASN A 238 -0.93 -15.71 20.58
C ASN A 238 -2.16 -16.01 19.72
N GLU A 239 -3.32 -15.95 20.35
CA GLU A 239 -4.62 -16.15 19.72
C GLU A 239 -5.53 -14.97 20.03
N PHE A 240 -6.10 -14.37 19.00
CA PHE A 240 -6.95 -13.19 19.14
C PHE A 240 -8.31 -13.42 18.51
N MET A 241 -9.34 -12.85 19.13
CA MET A 241 -10.67 -12.80 18.52
C MET A 241 -10.62 -11.95 17.24
N ASP A 242 -11.07 -12.54 16.15
CA ASP A 242 -11.17 -11.91 14.83
C ASP A 242 -12.60 -11.97 14.28
N ALA A 243 -12.80 -11.42 13.08
CA ALA A 243 -14.09 -11.28 12.42
C ALA A 243 -14.77 -12.62 12.07
N SER A 244 -14.05 -13.75 12.19
CA SER A 244 -14.66 -15.09 12.11
C SER A 244 -15.47 -15.43 13.37
N GLY A 245 -15.37 -14.64 14.44
CA GLY A 245 -15.97 -14.93 15.75
C GLY A 245 -15.21 -15.99 16.54
N LYS A 246 -14.00 -16.37 16.10
CA LYS A 246 -13.13 -17.34 16.75
C LYS A 246 -11.80 -16.69 17.13
N ARG A 247 -11.10 -17.34 18.06
CA ARG A 247 -9.73 -17.00 18.42
C ARG A 247 -8.78 -17.77 17.52
N ASN A 248 -7.96 -17.07 16.75
CA ASN A 248 -7.04 -17.70 15.81
C ASN A 248 -5.60 -17.21 15.96
N ARG A 249 -4.66 -18.09 15.60
CA ARG A 249 -3.20 -17.82 15.51
C ARG A 249 -2.82 -17.31 14.12
N GLY A 250 -1.64 -16.72 14.01
CA GLY A 250 -1.05 -16.40 12.71
C GLY A 250 -0.45 -17.64 12.03
N LEU A 251 -0.28 -17.57 10.72
CA LEU A 251 0.26 -18.66 9.89
C LEU A 251 1.70 -18.41 9.39
N ILE A 252 2.25 -17.22 9.63
CA ILE A 252 3.62 -16.84 9.23
C ILE A 252 4.64 -17.65 10.02
N ASP A 253 5.64 -18.20 9.32
CA ASP A 253 6.81 -18.86 9.89
C ASP A 253 8.14 -18.25 9.41
N SER A 254 9.26 -18.70 9.96
CA SER A 254 10.60 -18.21 9.64
C SER A 254 10.94 -18.32 8.15
N ASP A 255 10.58 -19.45 7.53
CA ASP A 255 10.81 -19.67 6.10
C ASP A 255 9.96 -18.73 5.23
N ASP A 256 8.84 -18.22 5.74
CA ASP A 256 8.04 -17.23 5.01
C ASP A 256 8.74 -15.88 4.97
N LEU A 257 9.41 -15.50 6.06
CA LEU A 257 10.16 -14.26 6.15
C LEU A 257 11.49 -14.35 5.38
N ALA A 258 12.28 -15.40 5.61
CA ALA A 258 13.62 -15.55 5.04
C ALA A 258 13.63 -15.64 3.51
N GLU A 259 12.62 -16.29 2.92
CA GLU A 259 12.50 -16.44 1.46
C GLU A 259 11.84 -15.23 0.78
N TYR A 260 11.43 -14.19 1.52
CA TYR A 260 10.79 -13.03 0.91
C TYR A 260 11.81 -12.12 0.22
N GLU A 261 11.48 -11.75 -1.02
CA GLU A 261 12.21 -10.74 -1.77
C GLU A 261 11.24 -9.90 -2.62
N ALA A 262 11.40 -8.58 -2.56
CA ALA A 262 10.71 -7.68 -3.47
C ALA A 262 11.30 -7.79 -4.89
N ARG A 263 10.46 -7.68 -5.92
CA ARG A 263 10.86 -7.87 -7.31
C ARG A 263 10.64 -6.63 -8.14
N PHE A 264 11.57 -6.33 -9.05
CA PHE A 264 11.33 -5.40 -10.15
C PHE A 264 10.54 -6.12 -11.25
N GLU A 265 9.52 -5.46 -11.78
CA GLU A 265 8.61 -6.01 -12.78
C GLU A 265 8.34 -4.96 -13.86
N GLU A 266 7.95 -5.43 -15.05
CA GLU A 266 7.48 -4.55 -16.11
C GLU A 266 6.09 -3.99 -15.75
N PRO A 267 5.90 -2.65 -15.77
CA PRO A 267 4.59 -2.06 -15.54
C PRO A 267 3.65 -2.38 -16.71
N LEU A 268 2.35 -2.28 -16.44
CA LEU A 268 1.35 -2.26 -17.50
C LEU A 268 1.07 -0.81 -17.90
N SER A 269 0.81 -0.57 -19.19
CA SER A 269 0.49 0.75 -19.67
C SER A 269 -0.49 0.77 -20.83
N VAL A 270 -1.11 1.94 -21.02
CA VAL A 270 -1.91 2.28 -22.19
C VAL A 270 -1.59 3.72 -22.61
N ASP A 271 -1.64 3.97 -23.91
CA ASP A 271 -1.67 5.31 -24.47
C ASP A 271 -3.02 5.97 -24.18
N TRP A 272 -3.00 7.23 -23.74
CA TRP A 272 -4.18 8.05 -23.50
C TRP A 272 -3.93 9.48 -23.96
N ILE A 273 -4.59 9.91 -25.03
CA ILE A 273 -4.42 11.22 -25.66
C ILE A 273 -2.95 11.46 -26.08
N ASP A 274 -2.15 12.10 -25.24
CA ASP A 274 -0.75 12.45 -25.49
C ASP A 274 0.20 11.96 -24.38
N VAL A 275 -0.27 11.05 -23.52
CA VAL A 275 0.50 10.45 -22.44
C VAL A 275 0.40 8.92 -22.45
N ASP A 276 1.42 8.26 -21.90
CA ASP A 276 1.37 6.85 -21.55
C ASP A 276 1.14 6.75 -20.04
N VAL A 277 0.09 6.03 -19.63
CA VAL A 277 -0.27 5.86 -18.21
C VAL A 277 0.18 4.49 -17.75
N TYR A 278 0.93 4.43 -16.65
CA TYR A 278 1.55 3.22 -16.10
C TYR A 278 0.93 2.83 -14.77
N LYS A 279 0.74 1.52 -14.60
CA LYS A 279 0.22 0.88 -13.37
C LYS A 279 1.03 -0.39 -13.07
N CYS A 280 1.02 -0.81 -11.80
CA CYS A 280 1.57 -2.12 -11.43
C CYS A 280 0.77 -3.26 -12.10
N PRO A 281 1.35 -4.48 -12.18
CA PRO A 281 0.67 -5.63 -12.78
C PRO A 281 -0.59 -6.10 -12.04
N THR A 282 -1.19 -7.20 -12.53
CA THR A 282 -2.55 -7.67 -12.17
C THR A 282 -2.70 -8.25 -10.77
N TRP A 283 -1.59 -8.44 -10.05
CA TRP A 283 -1.60 -8.68 -8.61
C TRP A 283 -2.01 -7.41 -7.83
N THR A 284 -2.13 -6.26 -8.50
CA THR A 284 -2.83 -5.06 -8.00
C THR A 284 -4.14 -4.83 -8.76
N GLN A 285 -4.98 -3.93 -8.27
CA GLN A 285 -6.13 -3.42 -9.03
C GLN A 285 -5.75 -2.38 -10.10
N GLY A 286 -4.49 -1.95 -10.18
CA GLY A 286 -4.10 -0.82 -11.02
C GLY A 286 -4.53 -0.88 -12.49
N PRO A 287 -4.51 -2.04 -13.15
CA PRO A 287 -4.96 -2.12 -14.54
C PRO A 287 -6.45 -1.81 -14.73
N VAL A 288 -7.28 -1.75 -13.67
CA VAL A 288 -8.67 -1.24 -13.75
C VAL A 288 -8.69 0.17 -14.30
N PHE A 289 -7.82 1.04 -13.80
CA PHE A 289 -7.72 2.42 -14.28
C PHE A 289 -7.35 2.44 -15.77
N LEU A 290 -6.46 1.55 -16.21
CA LEU A 290 -6.10 1.42 -17.62
C LEU A 290 -7.27 0.92 -18.48
N GLN A 291 -8.07 -0.04 -17.98
CA GLN A 291 -9.29 -0.49 -18.65
C GLN A 291 -10.33 0.63 -18.77
N MET A 292 -10.49 1.45 -17.72
CA MET A 292 -11.37 2.62 -17.76
C MET A 292 -10.94 3.57 -18.88
N LEU A 293 -9.64 3.87 -19.01
CA LEU A 293 -9.13 4.68 -20.12
C LEU A 293 -9.46 4.02 -21.48
N ARG A 294 -9.27 2.71 -21.65
CA ARG A 294 -9.63 2.00 -22.89
C ARG A 294 -11.13 2.03 -23.23
N ILE A 295 -12.00 2.17 -22.24
CA ILE A 295 -13.43 2.36 -22.46
C ILE A 295 -13.71 3.81 -22.85
N LEU A 296 -13.21 4.76 -22.06
CA LEU A 296 -13.48 6.19 -22.21
C LEU A 296 -12.90 6.80 -23.50
N GLU A 297 -11.89 6.18 -24.14
CA GLU A 297 -11.32 6.69 -25.41
C GLU A 297 -12.34 6.69 -26.56
N ASN A 298 -13.46 5.97 -26.39
CA ASN A 298 -14.54 5.88 -27.37
C ASN A 298 -15.60 6.98 -27.22
N PHE A 299 -15.44 7.90 -26.26
CA PHE A 299 -16.41 8.95 -25.94
C PHE A 299 -15.78 10.35 -26.00
N ASP A 300 -16.55 11.35 -26.46
CA ASP A 300 -16.11 12.74 -26.43
C ASP A 300 -16.36 13.38 -25.05
N LEU A 301 -15.44 13.13 -24.12
CA LEU A 301 -15.50 13.65 -22.75
C LEU A 301 -15.54 15.18 -22.69
N LYS A 302 -14.96 15.88 -23.68
CA LYS A 302 -14.97 17.35 -23.69
C LYS A 302 -16.36 17.88 -23.99
N SER A 303 -17.03 17.30 -24.98
CA SER A 303 -18.39 17.69 -25.35
C SER A 303 -19.42 17.35 -24.26
N LEU A 304 -19.19 16.32 -23.44
CA LEU A 304 -20.04 16.01 -22.29
C LEU A 304 -19.98 17.08 -21.19
N GLY A 305 -18.87 17.83 -21.09
CA GLY A 305 -18.64 18.83 -20.05
C GLY A 305 -18.26 18.19 -18.70
N HIS A 306 -17.24 18.75 -18.05
CA HIS A 306 -16.76 18.24 -16.76
C HIS A 306 -17.86 18.33 -15.68
N ASN A 307 -18.08 17.24 -14.94
CA ASN A 307 -19.06 17.13 -13.85
C ASN A 307 -20.54 17.36 -14.24
N THR A 308 -20.89 17.26 -15.52
CA THR A 308 -22.31 17.15 -15.90
C THR A 308 -22.87 15.79 -15.52
N ALA A 309 -24.21 15.66 -15.51
CA ALA A 309 -24.86 14.39 -15.22
C ALA A 309 -24.44 13.27 -16.19
N ASP A 310 -24.38 13.57 -17.49
CA ASP A 310 -23.97 12.60 -18.52
C ASP A 310 -22.51 12.18 -18.35
N TYR A 311 -21.63 13.12 -18.00
CA TYR A 311 -20.23 12.81 -17.70
C TYR A 311 -20.09 11.87 -16.51
N VAL A 312 -20.77 12.16 -15.40
CA VAL A 312 -20.73 11.33 -14.19
C VAL A 312 -21.34 9.96 -14.46
N HIS A 313 -22.46 9.89 -15.19
CA HIS A 313 -23.09 8.64 -15.61
C HIS A 313 -22.13 7.76 -16.41
N LEU A 314 -21.49 8.31 -17.43
CA LEU A 314 -20.50 7.59 -18.24
C LEU A 314 -19.34 7.03 -17.39
N LEU A 315 -18.79 7.84 -16.48
CA LEU A 315 -17.71 7.40 -15.59
C LEU A 315 -18.17 6.25 -14.67
N VAL A 316 -19.35 6.37 -14.06
CA VAL A 316 -19.90 5.35 -13.16
C VAL A 316 -20.12 4.02 -13.90
N GLU A 317 -20.73 4.05 -15.08
CA GLU A 317 -20.93 2.84 -15.88
C GLU A 317 -19.60 2.23 -16.35
N THR A 318 -18.62 3.06 -16.68
CA THR A 318 -17.26 2.60 -17.03
C THR A 318 -16.57 1.92 -15.85
N VAL A 319 -16.66 2.50 -14.64
CA VAL A 319 -16.12 1.90 -13.40
C VAL A 319 -16.76 0.53 -13.17
N LYS A 320 -18.09 0.41 -13.24
CA LYS A 320 -18.79 -0.88 -13.07
C LYS A 320 -18.24 -1.96 -14.01
N LEU A 321 -18.03 -1.62 -15.29
CA LEU A 321 -17.52 -2.55 -16.29
C LEU A 321 -16.06 -2.95 -15.98
N ALA A 322 -15.18 -2.00 -15.69
CA ALA A 322 -13.77 -2.29 -15.43
C ALA A 322 -13.57 -3.09 -14.11
N PHE A 323 -14.35 -2.79 -13.07
CA PHE A 323 -14.33 -3.54 -11.81
C PHE A 323 -14.89 -4.96 -11.96
N SER A 324 -15.92 -5.15 -12.79
CA SER A 324 -16.39 -6.48 -13.15
C SER A 324 -15.28 -7.35 -13.76
N ASP A 325 -14.49 -6.79 -14.69
CA ASP A 325 -13.35 -7.50 -15.28
C ASP A 325 -12.27 -7.79 -14.23
N ARG A 326 -12.03 -6.88 -13.27
CA ARG A 326 -11.13 -7.13 -12.13
C ARG A 326 -11.59 -8.32 -11.29
N GLU A 327 -12.83 -8.31 -10.83
CA GLU A 327 -13.35 -9.38 -9.96
C GLU A 327 -13.34 -10.73 -10.67
N ARG A 328 -13.54 -10.74 -12.00
CA ARG A 328 -13.53 -11.97 -12.78
C ARG A 328 -12.13 -12.50 -13.07
N TYR A 329 -11.19 -11.64 -13.43
CA TYR A 329 -9.94 -12.05 -14.07
C TYR A 329 -8.67 -11.71 -13.29
N TYR A 330 -8.66 -10.73 -12.40
CA TYR A 330 -7.39 -10.28 -11.82
C TYR A 330 -6.90 -11.24 -10.73
N GLY A 331 -5.59 -11.22 -10.54
CA GLY A 331 -4.87 -12.11 -9.65
C GLY A 331 -3.37 -12.06 -9.91
N ASP A 332 -2.64 -12.86 -9.14
CA ASP A 332 -1.19 -12.94 -9.26
C ASP A 332 -0.81 -13.64 -10.57
N PRO A 333 -0.13 -12.97 -11.53
CA PRO A 333 0.18 -13.56 -12.84
C PRO A 333 1.15 -14.74 -12.77
N ASP A 334 1.83 -14.96 -11.64
CA ASP A 334 2.65 -16.16 -11.43
C ASP A 334 1.77 -17.41 -11.15
N PHE A 335 0.49 -17.22 -10.84
CA PHE A 335 -0.44 -18.27 -10.41
C PHE A 335 -1.75 -18.33 -11.19
N ASP A 336 -2.22 -17.19 -11.71
CA ASP A 336 -3.51 -17.02 -12.36
C ASP A 336 -3.30 -16.63 -13.84
N ASP A 337 -4.10 -17.22 -14.73
CA ASP A 337 -4.14 -16.82 -16.13
C ASP A 337 -4.99 -15.56 -16.28
N VAL A 338 -4.33 -14.42 -16.46
CA VAL A 338 -4.98 -13.12 -16.64
C VAL A 338 -4.84 -12.71 -18.11
N PRO A 339 -5.95 -12.56 -18.87
CA PRO A 339 -5.91 -12.22 -20.30
C PRO A 339 -5.62 -10.72 -20.53
N ILE A 340 -4.60 -10.18 -19.86
CA ILE A 340 -4.36 -8.75 -19.70
C ILE A 340 -4.14 -8.02 -21.02
N ARG A 341 -3.51 -8.68 -22.01
CA ARG A 341 -3.34 -8.12 -23.36
C ARG A 341 -4.67 -7.85 -24.04
N ARG A 342 -5.67 -8.72 -23.84
CA ARG A 342 -7.02 -8.54 -24.36
C ARG A 342 -7.76 -7.46 -23.56
N LEU A 343 -7.70 -7.53 -22.23
CA LEU A 343 -8.39 -6.57 -21.35
C LEU A 343 -7.94 -5.12 -21.60
N LEU A 344 -6.67 -4.90 -21.95
CA LEU A 344 -6.10 -3.58 -22.24
C LEU A 344 -6.08 -3.22 -23.75
N SER A 345 -6.68 -4.03 -24.61
CA SER A 345 -6.77 -3.75 -26.05
C SER A 345 -7.82 -2.68 -26.35
N LYS A 346 -7.60 -1.88 -27.40
CA LYS A 346 -8.58 -0.88 -27.86
C LYS A 346 -9.85 -1.55 -28.33
N GLU A 347 -9.73 -2.72 -28.97
CA GLU A 347 -10.85 -3.51 -29.47
C GLU A 347 -11.78 -3.96 -28.33
N TYR A 348 -11.22 -4.47 -27.21
CA TYR A 348 -12.02 -4.85 -26.05
C TYR A 348 -12.59 -3.63 -25.32
N GLY A 349 -11.81 -2.55 -25.19
CA GLY A 349 -12.30 -1.28 -24.62
C GLY A 349 -13.53 -0.74 -25.35
N LYS A 350 -13.51 -0.78 -26.69
CA LYS A 350 -14.66 -0.44 -27.53
C LYS A 350 -15.86 -1.36 -27.29
N GLN A 351 -15.65 -2.68 -27.27
CA GLN A 351 -16.72 -3.66 -26.99
C GLN A 351 -17.38 -3.42 -25.64
N ARG A 352 -16.60 -3.04 -24.62
CA ARG A 352 -17.13 -2.71 -23.28
C ARG A 352 -17.87 -1.37 -23.31
N GLY A 353 -17.36 -0.36 -24.01
CA GLY A 353 -18.04 0.93 -24.19
C GLY A 353 -19.40 0.83 -24.86
N GLU A 354 -19.59 -0.10 -25.81
CA GLU A 354 -20.88 -0.38 -26.47
C GLU A 354 -21.96 -0.89 -25.49
N LEU A 355 -21.60 -1.33 -24.28
CA LEU A 355 -22.54 -1.76 -23.23
C LEU A 355 -23.11 -0.60 -22.41
N ILE A 356 -22.56 0.62 -22.55
CA ILE A 356 -22.99 1.78 -21.78
C ILE A 356 -24.20 2.43 -22.46
N ASP A 357 -25.35 2.36 -21.80
CA ASP A 357 -26.56 3.09 -22.19
C ASP A 357 -26.57 4.45 -21.48
N MET A 358 -26.36 5.53 -22.24
CA MET A 358 -26.36 6.90 -21.69
C MET A 358 -27.71 7.34 -21.11
N SER A 359 -28.79 6.61 -21.40
CA SER A 359 -30.14 6.89 -20.88
C SER A 359 -30.51 6.05 -19.65
N LYS A 360 -29.70 5.04 -19.30
CA LYS A 360 -30.06 4.06 -18.27
C LYS A 360 -28.85 3.46 -17.56
N ALA A 361 -28.86 3.51 -16.23
CA ALA A 361 -27.85 2.83 -15.42
C ALA A 361 -27.99 1.31 -15.51
N SER A 362 -26.86 0.59 -15.64
CA SER A 362 -26.82 -0.87 -15.57
C SER A 362 -27.16 -1.35 -14.15
N SER A 363 -28.00 -2.39 -14.10
CA SER A 363 -28.39 -3.12 -12.89
C SER A 363 -27.59 -4.42 -12.69
N GLU A 364 -26.76 -4.81 -13.65
CA GLU A 364 -25.97 -6.04 -13.55
C GLU A 364 -24.56 -5.77 -13.04
N PRO A 365 -24.20 -6.23 -11.82
CA PRO A 365 -22.80 -6.47 -11.51
C PRO A 365 -22.38 -7.71 -12.31
N ALA A 366 -21.61 -7.52 -13.37
CA ALA A 366 -21.06 -8.66 -14.09
C ALA A 366 -20.09 -9.41 -13.15
N PHE A 367 -20.54 -10.56 -12.67
CA PHE A 367 -19.89 -11.52 -11.75
C PHE A 367 -19.73 -11.12 -10.28
N GLY A 368 -20.36 -11.94 -9.43
CA GLY A 368 -19.82 -12.26 -8.10
C GLY A 368 -19.95 -11.19 -7.04
N ALA A 369 -21.14 -10.61 -6.87
CA ALA A 369 -21.51 -9.99 -5.60
C ALA A 369 -21.60 -11.07 -4.52
N ALA A 370 -20.46 -11.58 -4.06
CA ALA A 370 -20.36 -11.94 -2.66
C ALA A 370 -20.52 -10.60 -1.94
N SER A 371 -21.65 -10.41 -1.27
CA SER A 371 -21.73 -9.39 -0.24
C SER A 371 -20.44 -9.48 0.58
N ILE A 372 -19.69 -8.39 0.68
CA ILE A 372 -18.68 -8.24 1.72
C ILE A 372 -19.48 -8.13 3.03
N GLY A 373 -20.05 -9.27 3.44
CA GLY A 373 -20.90 -9.48 4.60
C GLY A 373 -19.99 -9.85 5.75
N GLY A 374 -19.16 -8.89 6.11
CA GLY A 374 -18.23 -8.89 7.20
C GLY A 374 -17.78 -7.44 7.30
N ALA A 375 -17.65 -6.90 8.50
CA ALA A 375 -17.12 -5.56 8.68
C ALA A 375 -15.70 -5.54 8.09
N ALA A 376 -15.56 -5.22 6.80
CA ALA A 376 -14.34 -4.69 6.28
C ALA A 376 -14.10 -3.45 7.12
N ASN A 377 -13.01 -3.42 7.86
CA ASN A 377 -12.59 -2.17 8.44
C ASN A 377 -12.40 -1.22 7.24
N ASP A 378 -13.09 -0.06 7.26
CA ASP A 378 -12.83 1.08 6.37
C ASP A 378 -11.43 1.67 6.70
N GLY A 379 -10.42 0.82 6.61
CA GLY A 379 -9.01 1.16 6.81
C GLY A 379 -8.54 1.86 5.56
N ASP A 380 -8.23 3.14 5.72
CA ASP A 380 -7.67 3.93 4.65
C ASP A 380 -6.15 3.64 4.52
N THR A 381 -5.56 4.06 3.42
CA THR A 381 -4.16 3.80 3.03
C THR A 381 -3.36 5.10 3.10
N THR A 382 -2.05 5.08 2.83
CA THR A 382 -1.30 6.32 2.57
C THR A 382 -0.66 6.31 1.18
N HIS A 383 -0.30 7.49 0.70
CA HIS A 383 0.35 7.69 -0.57
C HIS A 383 1.52 8.66 -0.42
N LEU A 384 2.54 8.48 -1.26
CA LEU A 384 3.65 9.40 -1.38
C LEU A 384 4.13 9.48 -2.83
N ASP A 385 4.51 10.68 -3.24
CA ASP A 385 5.17 10.94 -4.52
C ASP A 385 6.41 11.81 -4.30
N ALA A 386 7.45 11.56 -5.08
CA ALA A 386 8.67 12.34 -5.07
C ALA A 386 9.24 12.50 -6.48
N ALA A 387 9.69 13.70 -6.81
CA ALA A 387 10.49 13.98 -8.00
C ALA A 387 11.74 14.77 -7.61
N ASP A 388 12.85 14.53 -8.31
CA ASP A 388 14.13 15.21 -8.06
C ASP A 388 14.71 15.89 -9.32
N LYS A 389 15.77 16.68 -9.11
CA LYS A 389 16.49 17.42 -10.16
C LYS A 389 17.21 16.52 -11.16
N GLU A 390 17.43 15.26 -10.80
CA GLU A 390 18.04 14.27 -11.68
C GLU A 390 17.00 13.70 -12.64
N GLY A 391 15.71 13.90 -12.36
CA GLY A 391 14.60 13.45 -13.19
C GLY A 391 14.08 12.07 -12.80
N ASN A 392 14.43 11.57 -11.61
CA ASN A 392 13.76 10.39 -11.06
C ASN A 392 12.39 10.81 -10.51
N VAL A 393 11.41 9.94 -10.67
CA VAL A 393 10.05 10.14 -10.15
C VAL A 393 9.56 8.85 -9.51
N VAL A 394 9.07 8.93 -8.28
CA VAL A 394 8.52 7.82 -7.51
C VAL A 394 7.06 8.12 -7.19
N SER A 395 6.20 7.10 -7.36
CA SER A 395 4.86 7.06 -6.81
C SER A 395 4.69 5.76 -6.03
N ALA A 396 4.29 5.82 -4.77
CA ALA A 396 4.15 4.65 -3.92
C ALA A 396 2.90 4.73 -3.04
N THR A 397 2.21 3.59 -2.94
CA THR A 397 1.01 3.47 -2.10
C THR A 397 1.28 2.44 -1.02
N GLN A 398 1.59 2.90 0.19
CA GLN A 398 1.93 2.04 1.33
C GLN A 398 0.71 1.84 2.23
N SER A 399 0.48 0.62 2.69
CA SER A 399 -0.72 0.27 3.47
C SER A 399 -0.49 -0.97 4.30
N GLY A 400 -1.51 -1.35 5.07
CA GLY A 400 -1.54 -2.59 5.83
C GLY A 400 -0.72 -2.51 7.10
N GLY A 401 -0.97 -3.45 8.00
CA GLY A 401 -0.39 -3.43 9.34
C GLY A 401 -0.88 -2.22 10.14
N TRP A 402 -2.15 -1.84 9.98
CA TRP A 402 -2.74 -0.77 10.77
C TRP A 402 -3.31 -1.30 12.09
N ILE A 403 -3.38 -0.42 13.09
CA ILE A 403 -3.66 -0.81 14.49
C ILE A 403 -5.08 -1.31 14.75
N GLN A 404 -6.04 -1.02 13.86
CA GLN A 404 -7.44 -1.45 13.98
C GLN A 404 -7.73 -2.85 13.44
N SER A 405 -6.79 -3.50 12.74
CA SER A 405 -6.99 -4.86 12.20
C SER A 405 -6.07 -5.93 12.77
N SER A 406 -5.01 -5.58 13.49
CA SER A 406 -4.18 -6.58 14.17
C SER A 406 -3.60 -5.97 15.45
N PRO A 407 -3.44 -6.77 16.52
CA PRO A 407 -2.69 -6.34 17.69
C PRO A 407 -1.23 -6.06 17.32
N ILE A 408 -0.63 -5.06 17.99
CA ILE A 408 0.80 -4.79 17.88
C ILE A 408 1.59 -6.01 18.34
N VAL A 409 2.61 -6.38 17.57
CA VAL A 409 3.58 -7.39 17.99
C VAL A 409 4.39 -6.81 19.16
N ASP A 410 4.18 -7.35 20.35
CA ASP A 410 4.81 -6.87 21.58
C ASP A 410 6.33 -6.81 21.44
N GLY A 411 6.96 -5.66 21.70
CA GLY A 411 8.40 -5.47 21.56
C GLY A 411 8.89 -5.06 20.17
N LEU A 412 8.01 -5.05 19.15
CA LEU A 412 8.30 -4.50 17.81
C LEU A 412 7.63 -3.15 17.55
N GLY A 413 6.48 -2.89 18.18
CA GLY A 413 5.78 -1.61 18.07
C GLY A 413 4.98 -1.40 16.78
N PHE A 414 4.80 -2.44 15.96
CA PHE A 414 3.88 -2.45 14.82
C PHE A 414 3.07 -3.75 14.76
N PRO A 415 1.84 -3.74 14.21
CA PRO A 415 1.05 -4.95 13.99
C PRO A 415 1.35 -5.60 12.63
N LEU A 416 0.86 -6.82 12.42
CA LEU A 416 0.94 -7.51 11.12
C LEU A 416 -0.18 -7.05 10.18
N GLY A 417 0.05 -7.20 8.87
CA GLY A 417 -0.94 -6.90 7.84
C GLY A 417 -2.15 -7.83 7.86
N THR A 418 -3.15 -7.50 7.04
CA THR A 418 -4.38 -8.28 6.88
C THR A 418 -4.74 -8.47 5.41
N ARG A 419 -3.75 -8.38 4.51
CA ARG A 419 -4.00 -8.35 3.06
C ARG A 419 -4.53 -9.68 2.51
N MET A 420 -4.31 -10.81 3.19
CA MET A 420 -4.90 -12.08 2.76
C MET A 420 -6.43 -12.06 2.76
N GLN A 421 -7.08 -11.13 3.47
CA GLN A 421 -8.54 -10.95 3.43
C GLN A 421 -9.08 -10.75 2.00
N MET A 422 -8.21 -10.35 1.07
CA MET A 422 -8.56 -10.13 -0.33
C MET A 422 -8.59 -11.41 -1.17
N PHE A 423 -8.10 -12.56 -0.67
CA PHE A 423 -8.19 -13.83 -1.39
C PHE A 423 -9.60 -14.43 -1.32
N TYR A 424 -9.97 -15.17 -2.36
CA TYR A 424 -11.10 -16.10 -2.27
C TYR A 424 -10.65 -17.45 -1.69
N LEU A 425 -11.56 -18.11 -0.99
CA LEU A 425 -11.45 -19.53 -0.62
C LEU A 425 -12.17 -20.46 -1.62
N ASP A 426 -12.34 -20.00 -2.87
CA ASP A 426 -12.90 -20.76 -3.99
C ASP A 426 -11.80 -21.10 -5.00
N LYS A 427 -11.42 -22.40 -5.04
CA LYS A 427 -10.35 -22.94 -5.90
C LYS A 427 -10.56 -22.72 -7.40
N LYS A 428 -11.76 -22.32 -7.84
CA LYS A 428 -12.08 -22.08 -9.25
C LYS A 428 -11.90 -20.62 -9.68
N ARG A 429 -11.63 -19.71 -8.74
CA ARG A 429 -11.47 -18.28 -9.03
C ARG A 429 -10.00 -17.90 -9.17
N ASN A 430 -9.72 -16.96 -10.07
CA ASN A 430 -8.49 -16.17 -9.98
C ASN A 430 -8.46 -15.47 -8.62
N ASN A 431 -7.27 -15.16 -8.11
CA ASN A 431 -7.11 -14.68 -6.75
C ASN A 431 -7.67 -15.63 -5.66
N CYS A 432 -7.75 -16.95 -5.94
CA CYS A 432 -7.86 -17.96 -4.89
C CYS A 432 -6.59 -17.98 -4.03
N LEU A 433 -6.75 -18.17 -2.72
CA LEU A 433 -5.65 -18.38 -1.77
C LEU A 433 -4.78 -19.56 -2.21
N ARG A 434 -3.48 -19.34 -2.33
CA ARG A 434 -2.45 -20.35 -2.54
C ARG A 434 -1.20 -19.97 -1.74
N PRO A 435 -0.46 -20.93 -1.18
CA PRO A 435 0.84 -20.66 -0.55
C PRO A 435 1.76 -19.88 -1.48
N ARG A 436 2.48 -18.88 -0.95
CA ARG A 436 3.44 -18.03 -1.68
C ARG A 436 2.86 -17.17 -2.81
N LYS A 437 1.54 -17.13 -2.95
CA LYS A 437 0.85 -16.24 -3.87
C LYS A 437 0.64 -14.87 -3.22
N ARG A 438 0.72 -13.79 -4.01
CA ARG A 438 0.31 -12.45 -3.57
C ARG A 438 -1.21 -12.31 -3.62
N PRO A 439 -1.86 -11.72 -2.60
CA PRO A 439 -3.26 -11.31 -2.74
C PRO A 439 -3.37 -10.22 -3.80
N ARG A 440 -4.46 -10.23 -4.58
CA ARG A 440 -4.82 -9.11 -5.44
C ARG A 440 -5.09 -7.88 -4.56
N THR A 441 -4.15 -6.95 -4.56
CA THR A 441 -4.17 -5.80 -3.65
C THR A 441 -4.86 -4.58 -4.25
N THR A 442 -5.47 -3.75 -3.41
CA THR A 442 -6.08 -2.47 -3.80
C THR A 442 -5.06 -1.36 -4.07
N LEU A 443 -3.83 -1.53 -3.58
CA LEU A 443 -2.79 -0.53 -3.60
C LEU A 443 -2.30 -0.27 -5.03
N THR A 444 -2.37 1.00 -5.45
CA THR A 444 -2.23 1.30 -6.88
C THR A 444 -1.62 2.67 -7.18
N PRO A 445 -0.27 2.82 -7.07
CA PRO A 445 0.40 4.04 -7.51
C PRO A 445 0.28 4.24 -9.03
N SER A 446 0.51 5.46 -9.51
CA SER A 446 0.42 5.80 -10.93
C SER A 446 1.56 6.71 -11.35
N ILE A 447 2.10 6.47 -12.55
CA ILE A 447 2.97 7.40 -13.25
C ILE A 447 2.41 7.57 -14.66
N ALA A 448 2.43 8.79 -15.19
CA ALA A 448 2.22 9.05 -16.61
C ALA A 448 3.46 9.70 -17.22
N THR A 449 3.83 9.30 -18.43
CA THR A 449 4.89 9.93 -19.23
C THR A 449 4.30 10.64 -20.43
N ARG A 450 4.96 11.70 -20.89
CA ARG A 450 4.68 12.36 -22.19
C ARG A 450 5.87 12.12 -23.09
N GLY A 451 5.73 11.22 -24.06
CA GLY A 451 6.87 10.62 -24.74
C GLY A 451 7.78 9.91 -23.72
N LYS A 452 9.10 10.06 -23.86
CA LYS A 452 10.10 9.45 -22.95
C LYS A 452 10.39 10.26 -21.68
N ARG A 453 9.48 11.12 -21.22
CA ARG A 453 9.71 11.97 -20.05
C ARG A 453 8.59 11.80 -19.04
N PRO A 454 8.91 11.71 -17.73
CA PRO A 454 7.88 11.67 -16.71
C PRO A 454 7.10 12.98 -16.74
N TYR A 455 5.78 12.87 -16.64
CA TYR A 455 4.86 14.00 -16.70
C TYR A 455 4.08 14.18 -15.41
N LEU A 456 3.59 13.08 -14.84
CA LEU A 456 2.80 13.08 -13.61
C LEU A 456 3.09 11.84 -12.79
N ALA A 457 3.25 12.00 -11.48
CA ALA A 457 3.13 10.93 -10.49
C ALA A 457 1.93 11.26 -9.61
N PHE A 458 1.11 10.26 -9.35
CA PHE A 458 -0.13 10.44 -8.63
C PHE A 458 -0.67 9.13 -8.09
N GLY A 459 -1.38 9.26 -6.98
CA GLY A 459 -2.23 8.21 -6.45
C GLY A 459 -3.04 8.74 -5.28
N THR A 460 -3.90 7.88 -4.78
CA THR A 460 -4.77 8.17 -3.66
C THR A 460 -4.91 6.91 -2.82
N PRO A 461 -5.05 7.03 -1.51
CA PRO A 461 -5.59 5.95 -0.71
C PRO A 461 -7.11 5.80 -0.95
N GLY A 462 -7.78 4.86 -0.25
CA GLY A 462 -9.22 4.61 -0.41
C GLY A 462 -9.64 3.20 -0.87
N GLY A 463 -8.72 2.23 -0.95
CA GLY A 463 -9.08 0.83 -1.25
C GLY A 463 -9.67 0.65 -2.66
N ASP A 464 -10.97 0.36 -2.74
CA ASP A 464 -11.68 0.15 -4.01
C ASP A 464 -12.07 1.46 -4.72
N THR A 465 -11.88 2.64 -4.12
CA THR A 465 -12.30 3.94 -4.69
C THR A 465 -11.36 4.51 -5.74
#